data_AF-A0A9D4KZX4-F1
#
_entry.id   AF-A0A9D4KZX4-F1
#
_cell.length_a   1.000
_cell.length_b   1.000
_cell.length_c   1.000
_cell.angle_alpha   90.00
_cell.angle_beta   90.00
_cell.angle_gamma   90.00
#
_symmetry.space_group_name_H-M   'P 1'
#
loop_
_entity.id
_entity.type
_entity.pdbx_description
1 polymer ?
#
loop_
_entity_poly.entity_id
_entity_poly.type
_entity_poly.pdbx_seq_one_letter_code
_entity_poly.pdbx_strand_id
1 'polypeptide(L)'
;LNDSIDKICKSVGSLSALYKEPAPNKSGDASTSFNITLSGLPLKSFVSGKPNSLPCQTASPAMFFSQIPVLQYYSAEESYTSQLTAFTKKQFFQGIAEMASCGEDSRFEILEVSDPDSLLVRGESNEVNIQDCKELARLQKLFVKSESDRIKATCEMQRLKGQLESAKGVLSALDSGTFCTEGLKNKEQLDKLRASQKSVQQEFSALGEGDFPTLIQECREAKVIRVLTGDYNLKLARQDYFTANQDKVITQLIVQRSRNEFVTMALELELRQHREIHHLLTSLFSQLQNHLTQFEARLHVMADTSLTPARHKRETIDSRDKSTARLYHMLDDSVEAAGGRQLFLTYNSLVENAGQLQQRHSQLHRSLEFTSSASMDHIHMLEASVRECESLLYAESSTSSGPPPLTPRPIQQAMISLREMLARLEQNILDLVKDIDHKKKVLKADPLLTRERKLFTYFFNNPAKLHQTFEEISSRLQATARMEKS
;
A
#
# COMPACT_ATOMS: atom_id res chain seq x y z
N LEU A 1 -13.25 14.34 16.25
CA LEU A 1 -13.16 15.68 15.64
C LEU A 1 -11.81 16.33 15.91
N ASN A 2 -11.37 16.44 17.18
CA ASN A 2 -10.06 17.03 17.53
C ASN A 2 -8.87 16.36 16.82
N ASP A 3 -8.86 15.03 16.71
CA ASP A 3 -7.84 14.32 15.91
C ASP A 3 -7.94 14.62 14.41
N SER A 4 -9.13 14.84 13.88
CA SER A 4 -9.31 15.25 12.48
C SER A 4 -8.85 16.70 12.29
N ILE A 5 -9.09 17.59 13.25
CA ILE A 5 -8.60 18.98 13.25
C ILE A 5 -7.08 18.99 13.31
N ASP A 6 -6.45 18.20 14.19
CA ASP A 6 -4.98 18.09 14.25
C ASP A 6 -4.40 17.49 12.96
N LYS A 7 -5.07 16.50 12.35
CA LYS A 7 -4.69 15.96 11.03
C LYS A 7 -4.88 16.98 9.91
N ILE A 8 -5.92 17.81 9.95
CA ILE A 8 -6.15 18.90 8.99
C ILE A 8 -5.05 19.96 9.14
N CYS A 9 -4.74 20.39 10.37
CA CYS A 9 -3.67 21.35 10.65
C CYS A 9 -2.29 20.82 10.22
N LYS A 10 -2.01 19.52 10.42
CA LYS A 10 -0.79 18.87 9.93
C LYS A 10 -0.77 18.76 8.40
N SER A 11 -1.90 18.44 7.77
CA SER A 11 -2.05 18.37 6.30
C SER A 11 -1.89 19.75 5.65
N VAL A 12 -2.42 20.79 6.29
CA VAL A 12 -2.21 22.20 5.95
C VAL A 12 -0.73 22.57 6.11
N GLY A 13 -0.09 22.14 7.20
CA GLY A 13 1.35 22.29 7.41
C GLY A 13 2.18 21.60 6.33
N SER A 14 1.79 20.41 5.88
CA SER A 14 2.45 19.69 4.77
C SER A 14 2.24 20.35 3.41
N LEU A 15 1.04 20.87 3.13
CA LEU A 15 0.77 21.67 1.93
C LEU A 15 1.55 23.00 1.93
N SER A 16 1.71 23.61 3.11
CA SER A 16 2.54 24.80 3.32
C SER A 16 4.05 24.48 3.28
N ALA A 17 4.48 23.27 3.66
CA ALA A 17 5.86 22.82 3.52
C ALA A 17 6.26 22.55 2.07
N LEU A 18 5.32 22.07 1.24
CA LEU A 18 5.46 22.03 -0.23
C LEU A 18 5.61 23.43 -0.86
N TYR A 19 5.35 24.48 -0.09
CA TYR A 19 5.48 25.88 -0.48
C TYR A 19 6.89 26.46 -0.27
N LYS A 20 7.77 25.80 0.51
CA LYS A 20 9.15 26.25 0.71
C LYS A 20 10.05 25.76 -0.42
N GLU A 21 10.38 26.67 -1.33
CA GLU A 21 11.52 26.50 -2.25
C GLU A 21 12.85 26.37 -1.49
N PRO A 22 13.85 25.66 -2.06
CA PRO A 22 15.21 25.64 -1.54
C PRO A 22 15.86 27.02 -1.73
N ALA A 23 16.28 27.64 -0.63
CA ALA A 23 16.83 28.99 -0.61
C ALA A 23 18.10 29.14 -1.45
N PRO A 24 18.30 30.27 -2.18
CA PRO A 24 19.61 30.69 -2.63
C PRO A 24 20.34 31.43 -1.50
N ASN A 25 21.64 31.15 -1.38
CA ASN A 25 22.56 31.76 -0.42
C ASN A 25 22.60 33.30 -0.54
N LYS A 26 22.39 34.02 0.58
CA LYS A 26 23.33 35.01 1.18
C LYS A 26 22.66 35.91 2.25
N SER A 27 23.29 35.90 3.44
CA SER A 27 23.50 36.97 4.44
C SER A 27 22.43 38.03 4.74
N GLY A 28 22.05 38.13 6.03
CA GLY A 28 21.58 39.37 6.66
C GLY A 28 20.44 39.15 7.64
N ASP A 29 20.68 39.45 8.91
CA ASP A 29 19.80 39.25 10.07
C ASP A 29 18.39 39.82 9.95
N ALA A 30 17.39 39.03 10.37
CA ALA A 30 16.32 39.44 11.30
C ALA A 30 15.41 38.24 11.61
N SER A 31 15.50 37.77 12.85
CA SER A 31 14.65 36.74 13.44
C SER A 31 13.18 37.18 13.53
N THR A 32 12.27 36.43 12.92
CA THR A 32 10.85 36.41 13.33
C THR A 32 10.31 34.98 13.28
N SER A 33 10.63 34.21 14.32
CA SER A 33 10.02 32.92 14.60
C SER A 33 8.58 33.11 15.10
N PHE A 34 7.58 32.77 14.30
CA PHE A 34 6.21 32.57 14.77
C PHE A 34 6.12 31.19 15.44
N ASN A 35 6.42 31.16 16.74
CA ASN A 35 6.05 30.05 17.62
C ASN A 35 4.59 30.24 18.03
N ILE A 36 3.68 29.41 17.52
CA ILE A 36 2.37 29.23 18.15
C ILE A 36 2.54 28.12 19.19
N THR A 37 2.88 28.54 20.41
CA THR A 37 2.68 27.75 21.62
C THR A 37 1.19 27.56 21.86
N LEU A 38 0.71 26.34 21.61
CA LEU A 38 -0.55 25.85 22.19
C LEU A 38 -0.20 24.96 23.39
N SER A 39 0.19 25.62 24.48
CA SER A 39 0.26 25.02 25.80
C SER A 39 -1.14 24.98 26.40
N GLY A 40 -1.69 23.78 26.58
CA GLY A 40 -2.96 23.61 27.30
C GLY A 40 -3.51 22.20 27.28
N LEU A 41 -3.02 21.37 28.23
CA LEU A 41 -3.68 20.18 28.81
C LEU A 41 -3.64 18.87 27.99
N PRO A 42 -3.68 17.70 28.66
CA PRO A 42 -2.49 16.91 28.98
C PRO A 42 -2.45 15.62 28.16
N LEU A 43 -1.45 15.49 27.29
CA LEU A 43 -1.06 14.20 26.71
C LEU A 43 -0.05 13.54 27.64
N LYS A 44 -0.48 12.52 28.40
CA LYS A 44 0.41 11.44 28.85
C LYS A 44 -0.37 10.17 29.22
N SER A 45 0.08 9.08 28.59
CA SER A 45 -0.19 7.65 28.88
C SER A 45 -1.51 7.13 28.26
N PHE A 46 -1.61 5.97 27.59
CA PHE A 46 -0.86 4.72 27.71
C PHE A 46 -1.00 3.90 26.39
N VAL A 47 0.11 3.36 25.89
CA VAL A 47 0.11 2.11 25.10
C VAL A 47 0.69 1.06 26.04
N SER A 48 -0.10 0.06 26.44
CA SER A 48 0.33 -1.31 26.79
C SER A 48 -0.75 -2.03 27.62
N GLY A 49 -1.24 -3.15 27.09
CA GLY A 49 -1.26 -4.45 27.78
C GLY A 49 -2.19 -4.70 28.98
N LYS A 50 -3.14 -5.62 28.72
CA LYS A 50 -3.91 -6.51 29.63
C LYS A 50 -5.25 -6.02 30.20
N PRO A 51 -6.31 -6.87 30.16
CA PRO A 51 -7.58 -6.62 30.83
C PRO A 51 -7.46 -7.02 32.30
N ASN A 52 -8.29 -6.42 33.15
CA ASN A 52 -8.40 -6.61 34.60
C ASN A 52 -7.55 -5.67 35.45
N SER A 53 -7.93 -4.39 35.45
CA SER A 53 -8.20 -3.62 36.67
C SER A 53 -8.83 -2.30 36.24
N LEU A 54 -9.91 -1.89 36.90
CA LEU A 54 -10.55 -0.59 36.66
C LEU A 54 -9.51 0.54 36.84
N PRO A 55 -9.33 1.43 35.86
CA PRO A 55 -8.82 2.76 36.12
C PRO A 55 -10.02 3.71 36.17
N CYS A 56 -10.37 4.15 37.37
CA CYS A 56 -11.06 5.43 37.54
C CYS A 56 -10.05 6.52 37.12
N GLN A 57 -9.99 6.80 35.82
CA GLN A 57 -9.34 7.98 35.28
C GLN A 57 -10.44 8.93 34.83
N THR A 58 -10.29 10.19 35.19
CA THR A 58 -11.17 11.32 34.92
C THR A 58 -11.54 11.40 33.44
N ALA A 59 -12.56 10.66 33.03
CA ALA A 59 -13.11 10.69 31.70
C ALA A 59 -13.95 11.96 31.58
N SER A 60 -13.55 12.85 30.67
CA SER A 60 -14.49 13.82 30.11
C SER A 60 -15.81 13.08 29.80
N PRO A 61 -16.98 13.61 30.20
CA PRO A 61 -18.25 12.93 29.99
C PRO A 61 -18.38 12.56 28.51
N ALA A 62 -18.85 11.34 28.23
CA ALA A 62 -19.11 10.87 26.88
C ALA A 62 -20.06 11.87 26.19
N MET A 63 -19.47 12.75 25.38
CA MET A 63 -20.15 13.88 24.77
C MET A 63 -20.69 13.43 23.42
N PHE A 64 -21.94 13.79 23.13
CA PHE A 64 -22.53 13.53 21.82
C PHE A 64 -21.76 14.26 20.73
N PHE A 65 -21.72 13.69 19.52
CA PHE A 65 -20.99 14.30 18.41
C PHE A 65 -21.58 15.66 18.02
N SER A 66 -22.91 15.81 18.15
CA SER A 66 -23.65 17.07 18.02
C SER A 66 -23.24 18.18 19.01
N GLN A 67 -22.66 17.82 20.15
CA GLN A 67 -22.24 18.76 21.19
C GLN A 67 -20.80 19.26 21.00
N ILE A 68 -20.06 18.69 20.04
CA ILE A 68 -18.71 19.12 19.70
C ILE A 68 -18.80 20.39 18.84
N PRO A 69 -18.04 21.46 19.16
CA PRO A 69 -18.06 22.69 18.37
C PRO A 69 -17.56 22.45 16.93
N VAL A 70 -18.49 22.36 15.98
CA VAL A 70 -18.20 22.09 14.55
C VAL A 70 -17.65 23.32 13.81
N LEU A 71 -17.83 24.53 14.37
CA LEU A 71 -17.40 25.77 13.73
C LEU A 71 -15.88 25.79 13.44
N GLN A 72 -15.07 25.26 14.36
CA GLN A 72 -13.62 25.17 14.18
C GLN A 72 -13.26 24.23 13.01
N TYR A 73 -13.97 23.11 12.88
CA TYR A 73 -13.79 22.18 11.77
C TYR A 73 -14.13 22.84 10.43
N TYR A 74 -15.25 23.54 10.32
CA TYR A 74 -15.62 24.24 9.08
C TYR A 74 -14.60 25.33 8.69
N SER A 75 -14.12 26.12 9.66
CA SER A 75 -13.08 27.13 9.38
C SER A 75 -11.77 26.51 8.89
N ALA A 76 -11.41 25.33 9.41
CA ALA A 76 -10.23 24.60 8.98
C ALA A 76 -10.40 24.00 7.57
N GLU A 77 -11.58 23.47 7.25
CA GLU A 77 -11.93 22.96 5.92
C GLU A 77 -12.00 24.07 4.86
N GLU A 78 -12.50 25.25 5.21
CA GLU A 78 -12.51 26.41 4.33
C GLU A 78 -11.08 26.91 4.04
N SER A 79 -10.23 27.02 5.08
CA SER A 79 -8.81 27.35 4.91
C SER A 79 -8.09 26.33 4.03
N TYR A 80 -8.34 25.03 4.24
CA TYR A 80 -7.78 23.95 3.43
C TYR A 80 -8.21 24.06 1.96
N THR A 81 -9.49 24.33 1.70
CA THR A 81 -10.03 24.52 0.35
C THR A 81 -9.39 25.71 -0.35
N SER A 82 -9.22 26.83 0.37
CA SER A 82 -8.54 28.02 -0.14
C SER A 82 -7.08 27.73 -0.52
N GLN A 83 -6.34 27.02 0.34
CA GLN A 83 -4.95 26.64 0.08
C GLN A 83 -4.82 25.65 -1.08
N LEU A 84 -5.72 24.67 -1.17
CA LEU A 84 -5.75 23.73 -2.29
C LEU A 84 -6.05 24.45 -3.60
N THR A 85 -6.97 25.42 -3.58
CA THR A 85 -7.28 26.26 -4.75
C THR A 85 -6.07 27.10 -5.16
N ALA A 86 -5.36 27.71 -4.20
CA ALA A 86 -4.14 28.46 -4.46
C ALA A 86 -3.02 27.56 -5.03
N PHE A 87 -2.85 26.35 -4.48
CA PHE A 87 -1.90 25.37 -5.00
C PHE A 87 -2.22 24.97 -6.44
N THR A 88 -3.48 24.60 -6.72
CA THR A 88 -3.94 24.30 -8.08
C THR A 88 -3.69 25.48 -9.00
N LYS A 89 -3.99 26.71 -8.56
CA LYS A 89 -3.74 27.89 -9.38
C LYS A 89 -2.26 28.09 -9.70
N LYS A 90 -1.38 27.91 -8.72
CA LYS A 90 0.06 28.03 -8.91
C LYS A 90 0.60 26.94 -9.83
N GLN A 91 0.20 25.68 -9.65
CA GLN A 91 0.75 24.56 -10.42
C GLN A 91 0.26 24.49 -11.87
N PHE A 92 -0.99 24.92 -12.13
CA PHE A 92 -1.60 24.80 -13.46
C PHE A 92 -1.67 26.12 -14.25
N PHE A 93 -1.48 27.28 -13.63
CA PHE A 93 -1.51 28.56 -14.36
C PHE A 93 -0.21 29.36 -14.21
N GLN A 94 0.37 29.45 -13.01
CA GLN A 94 1.52 30.34 -12.78
C GLN A 94 2.88 29.68 -13.00
N GLY A 95 3.06 28.43 -12.54
CA GLY A 95 4.33 27.70 -12.65
C GLY A 95 4.69 27.32 -14.10
N ILE A 96 3.71 27.27 -15.00
CA ILE A 96 3.97 27.02 -16.43
C ILE A 96 4.62 28.25 -17.07
N ALA A 97 4.18 29.46 -16.71
CA ALA A 97 4.77 30.70 -17.22
C ALA A 97 6.23 30.87 -16.76
N GLU A 98 6.53 30.48 -15.51
CA GLU A 98 7.89 30.53 -14.93
C GLU A 98 8.82 29.43 -15.51
N MET A 99 8.33 28.21 -15.73
CA MET A 99 9.12 27.14 -16.37
C MET A 99 9.41 27.41 -17.86
N ALA A 100 8.55 28.17 -18.56
CA ALA A 100 8.78 28.57 -19.94
C ALA A 100 9.71 29.80 -20.08
N SER A 101 9.94 30.55 -18.99
CA SER A 101 10.71 31.81 -19.01
C SER A 101 12.06 31.74 -18.28
N CYS A 102 12.33 30.69 -17.50
CA CYS A 102 13.66 30.49 -16.89
C CYS A 102 14.58 29.65 -17.79
N GLY A 103 15.30 30.32 -18.69
CA GLY A 103 16.43 29.70 -19.39
C GLY A 103 16.92 30.46 -20.62
N GLU A 104 17.69 31.53 -20.38
CA GLU A 104 18.51 32.28 -21.36
C GLU A 104 17.75 32.98 -22.51
N ASP A 105 18.13 34.24 -22.77
CA ASP A 105 17.64 35.12 -23.86
C ASP A 105 17.98 34.62 -25.29
N SER A 106 18.01 33.30 -25.50
CA SER A 106 18.16 32.66 -26.80
C SER A 106 16.87 31.94 -27.20
N ARG A 107 15.89 32.74 -27.63
CA ARG A 107 15.02 32.47 -28.80
C ARG A 107 14.60 31.01 -29.02
N PHE A 108 13.76 30.49 -28.14
CA PHE A 108 12.82 29.43 -28.49
C PHE A 108 11.38 29.89 -28.20
N GLU A 109 10.96 30.96 -28.88
CA GLU A 109 9.55 31.41 -28.99
C GLU A 109 8.73 30.45 -29.90
N ILE A 110 8.87 29.13 -29.72
CA ILE A 110 8.04 28.17 -30.47
C ILE A 110 6.72 27.88 -29.74
N LEU A 111 6.62 28.21 -28.45
CA LEU A 111 5.37 28.05 -27.70
C LEU A 111 4.95 29.35 -27.03
N GLU A 112 3.96 30.01 -27.64
CA GLU A 112 3.19 31.08 -27.01
C GLU A 112 2.25 30.45 -25.96
N VAL A 113 2.63 30.51 -24.68
CA VAL A 113 1.88 29.91 -23.55
C VAL A 113 0.85 30.89 -22.96
N SER A 114 0.34 31.81 -23.76
CA SER A 114 -0.55 32.87 -23.28
C SER A 114 -1.95 32.37 -22.92
N ASP A 115 -2.36 31.16 -23.36
CA ASP A 115 -3.73 30.67 -23.15
C ASP A 115 -3.78 29.18 -22.71
N PRO A 116 -4.13 28.87 -21.44
CA PRO A 116 -4.16 27.50 -20.90
C PRO A 116 -5.26 26.62 -21.53
N ASP A 117 -6.33 27.22 -22.06
CA ASP A 117 -7.38 26.50 -22.79
C ASP A 117 -6.89 25.98 -24.15
N SER A 118 -5.89 26.64 -24.75
CA SER A 118 -5.26 26.22 -26.01
C SER A 118 -4.30 25.03 -25.86
N LEU A 119 -3.92 24.69 -24.62
CA LEU A 119 -2.93 23.65 -24.32
C LEU A 119 -3.51 22.44 -23.59
N LEU A 120 -4.60 22.63 -22.84
CA LEU A 120 -5.22 21.58 -22.03
C LEU A 120 -6.41 20.88 -22.70
N VAL A 121 -7.08 21.52 -23.67
CA VAL A 121 -8.35 21.00 -24.23
C VAL A 121 -8.32 20.83 -25.76
N ARG A 122 -7.50 21.58 -26.47
CA ARG A 122 -7.18 21.34 -27.89
C ARG A 122 -5.69 21.11 -27.98
N GLY A 123 -5.25 20.09 -28.72
CA GLY A 123 -3.84 20.01 -29.11
C GLY A 123 -3.40 21.30 -29.81
N GLU A 124 -2.08 21.48 -29.93
CA GLU A 124 -1.45 22.60 -30.66
C GLU A 124 -2.30 23.04 -31.85
N SER A 125 -2.51 24.35 -32.00
CA SER A 125 -3.29 24.87 -33.12
C SER A 125 -2.73 24.29 -34.43
N ASN A 126 -3.62 23.93 -35.37
CA ASN A 126 -3.20 23.36 -36.65
C ASN A 126 -2.13 24.21 -37.35
N GLU A 127 -2.10 25.51 -37.09
CA GLU A 127 -1.14 26.48 -37.60
C GLU A 127 0.29 26.27 -37.05
N VAL A 128 0.44 25.96 -35.75
CA VAL A 128 1.75 25.66 -35.14
C VAL A 128 2.32 24.36 -35.70
N ASN A 129 1.49 23.32 -35.82
CA ASN A 129 1.90 22.04 -36.41
C ASN A 129 2.32 22.19 -37.89
N ILE A 130 1.59 23.01 -38.67
CA ILE A 130 1.96 23.33 -40.05
C ILE A 130 3.32 24.06 -40.10
N GLN A 131 3.58 24.95 -39.16
CA GLN A 131 4.85 25.68 -39.09
C GLN A 131 6.03 24.76 -38.72
N ASP A 132 5.84 23.87 -37.75
CA ASP A 132 6.86 22.88 -37.36
C ASP A 132 7.17 21.89 -38.49
N CYS A 133 6.14 21.46 -39.23
CA CYS A 133 6.31 20.64 -40.43
C CYS A 133 7.14 21.37 -41.51
N LYS A 134 6.93 22.68 -41.69
CA LYS A 134 7.72 23.50 -42.63
C LYS A 134 9.16 23.65 -42.18
N GLU A 135 9.40 23.89 -40.89
CA GLU A 135 10.76 23.99 -40.33
C GLU A 135 11.50 22.65 -40.40
N LEU A 136 10.84 21.53 -40.11
CA LEU A 136 11.42 20.20 -40.27
C LEU A 136 11.79 19.92 -41.73
N ALA A 137 10.92 20.27 -42.68
CA ALA A 137 11.22 20.16 -44.11
C ALA A 137 12.39 21.07 -44.53
N ARG A 138 12.54 22.26 -43.93
CA ARG A 138 13.68 23.16 -44.15
C ARG A 138 14.97 22.55 -43.63
N LEU A 139 14.98 22.03 -42.40
CA LEU A 139 16.15 21.38 -41.78
C LEU A 139 16.59 20.14 -42.58
N GLN A 140 15.64 19.34 -43.04
CA GLN A 140 15.89 18.19 -43.90
C GLN A 140 16.62 18.55 -45.20
N LYS A 141 16.20 19.63 -45.86
CA LYS A 141 16.84 20.12 -47.10
C LYS A 141 18.25 20.66 -46.82
N LEU A 142 18.42 21.39 -45.72
CA LEU A 142 19.70 21.97 -45.34
C LEU A 142 20.73 20.89 -44.92
N PHE A 143 20.28 19.83 -44.25
CA PHE A 143 21.13 18.75 -43.77
C PHE A 143 21.88 18.07 -44.93
N VAL A 144 21.20 17.70 -46.00
CA VAL A 144 21.82 17.03 -47.17
C VAL A 144 22.95 17.89 -47.76
N LYS A 145 22.68 19.19 -47.95
CA LYS A 145 23.66 20.12 -48.50
C LYS A 145 24.85 20.32 -47.56
N SER A 146 24.56 20.65 -46.30
CA SER A 146 25.61 20.92 -45.30
C SER A 146 26.50 19.70 -45.04
N GLU A 147 25.93 18.49 -45.03
CA GLU A 147 26.70 17.26 -44.80
C GLU A 147 27.56 16.89 -46.01
N SER A 148 27.05 17.10 -47.23
CA SER A 148 27.85 16.96 -48.45
C SER A 148 29.03 17.95 -48.47
N ASP A 149 28.79 19.22 -48.14
CA ASP A 149 29.81 20.26 -48.11
C ASP A 149 30.85 19.99 -47.00
N ARG A 150 30.42 19.53 -45.82
CA ARG A 150 31.29 19.13 -44.71
C ARG A 150 32.26 18.03 -45.13
N ILE A 151 31.75 17.02 -45.83
CA ILE A 151 32.56 15.87 -46.24
C ILE A 151 33.52 16.27 -47.36
N LYS A 152 33.08 17.06 -48.34
CA LYS A 152 33.98 17.64 -49.35
C LYS A 152 35.12 18.43 -48.72
N ALA A 153 34.82 19.33 -47.79
CA ALA A 153 35.83 20.09 -47.07
C ALA A 153 36.79 19.18 -46.27
N THR A 154 36.26 18.11 -45.66
CA THR A 154 37.08 17.13 -44.94
C THR A 154 38.01 16.37 -45.90
N CYS A 155 37.53 15.97 -47.08
CA CYS A 155 38.33 15.33 -48.12
C CYS A 155 39.42 16.27 -48.64
N GLU A 156 39.09 17.54 -48.92
CA GLU A 156 40.06 18.54 -49.36
C GLU A 156 41.15 18.80 -48.31
N MET A 157 40.77 18.91 -47.04
CA MET A 157 41.71 19.06 -45.94
C MET A 157 42.67 17.87 -45.86
N GLN A 158 42.16 16.63 -45.96
CA GLN A 158 43.00 15.43 -45.95
C GLN A 158 43.92 15.37 -47.17
N ARG A 159 43.42 15.76 -48.35
CA ARG A 159 44.23 15.87 -49.57
C ARG A 159 45.39 16.85 -49.40
N LEU A 160 45.11 18.05 -48.90
CA LEU A 160 46.14 19.08 -48.65
C LEU A 160 47.14 18.62 -47.58
N LYS A 161 46.66 17.94 -46.53
CA LYS A 161 47.53 17.36 -45.49
C LYS A 161 48.48 16.31 -46.06
N GLY A 162 47.98 15.39 -46.89
CA GLY A 162 48.82 14.39 -47.57
C GLY A 162 49.84 15.02 -48.53
N GLN A 163 49.46 16.08 -49.25
CA GLN A 163 50.38 16.84 -50.09
C GLN A 163 51.47 17.53 -49.26
N LEU A 164 51.12 18.11 -48.12
CA LEU A 164 52.06 18.72 -47.19
C LEU A 164 53.03 17.69 -46.62
N GLU A 165 52.54 16.52 -46.19
CA GLU A 165 53.37 15.43 -45.67
C GLU A 165 54.33 14.88 -46.74
N SER A 166 53.85 14.71 -47.98
CA SER A 166 54.68 14.31 -49.12
C SER A 166 55.75 15.36 -49.44
N ALA A 167 55.39 16.65 -49.48
CA ALA A 167 56.34 17.73 -49.69
C ALA A 167 57.38 17.82 -48.56
N LYS A 168 56.97 17.61 -47.31
CA LYS A 168 57.89 17.50 -46.16
C LYS A 168 58.84 16.31 -46.29
N GLY A 169 58.35 15.16 -46.75
CA GLY A 169 59.18 13.97 -47.00
C GLY A 169 60.19 14.18 -48.14
N VAL A 170 59.79 14.89 -49.19
CA VAL A 170 60.69 15.28 -50.28
C VAL A 170 61.76 16.26 -49.77
N LEU A 171 61.37 17.28 -49.01
CA LEU A 171 62.31 18.22 -48.39
C LEU A 171 63.31 17.51 -47.47
N SER A 172 62.85 16.59 -46.61
CA SER A 172 63.75 15.87 -45.72
C SER A 172 64.71 14.94 -46.47
N ALA A 173 64.27 14.35 -47.59
CA ALA A 173 65.15 13.55 -48.45
C ALA A 173 66.20 14.40 -49.21
N LEU A 174 65.83 15.63 -49.59
CA LEU A 174 66.76 16.63 -50.14
C LEU A 174 67.82 17.04 -49.11
N ASP A 175 67.39 17.33 -47.88
CA ASP A 175 68.27 17.75 -46.79
C ASP A 175 69.25 16.63 -46.35
N SER A 176 68.84 15.36 -46.43
CA SER A 176 69.69 14.21 -46.11
C SER A 176 70.57 13.72 -47.27
N GLY A 177 70.48 14.34 -48.46
CA GLY A 177 71.30 14.02 -49.63
C GLY A 177 71.06 12.64 -50.24
N THR A 178 69.99 11.94 -49.86
CA THR A 178 69.65 10.58 -50.31
C THR A 178 68.86 10.63 -51.62
N PHE A 179 69.57 10.86 -52.73
CA PHE A 179 68.97 10.76 -54.07
C PHE A 179 69.19 9.37 -54.67
N CYS A 180 68.12 8.67 -55.01
CA CYS A 180 68.20 7.40 -55.74
C CYS A 180 68.49 7.65 -57.23
N THR A 181 69.65 7.20 -57.71
CA THR A 181 70.15 7.38 -59.09
C THR A 181 69.71 6.29 -60.08
N GLU A 182 68.89 5.30 -59.67
CA GLU A 182 68.42 4.19 -60.52
C GLU A 182 67.20 4.58 -61.39
N GLY A 183 67.42 5.31 -62.48
CA GLY A 183 66.35 5.88 -63.33
C GLY A 183 65.39 4.88 -64.01
N LEU A 184 65.79 3.63 -64.24
CA LEU A 184 64.94 2.62 -64.90
C LEU A 184 63.94 1.96 -63.94
N LYS A 185 64.37 1.56 -62.74
CA LYS A 185 63.47 1.02 -61.70
C LYS A 185 62.46 2.08 -61.22
N ASN A 186 62.89 3.34 -61.17
CA ASN A 186 62.03 4.46 -60.84
C ASN A 186 60.91 4.66 -61.87
N LYS A 187 61.17 4.49 -63.18
CA LYS A 187 60.12 4.61 -64.21
C LYS A 187 59.01 3.56 -64.06
N GLU A 188 59.37 2.30 -63.87
CA GLU A 188 58.39 1.23 -63.66
C GLU A 188 57.57 1.42 -62.38
N GLN A 189 58.20 1.87 -61.29
CA GLN A 189 57.50 2.21 -60.05
C GLN A 189 56.57 3.41 -60.23
N LEU A 190 56.97 4.41 -61.00
CA LEU A 190 56.17 5.61 -61.28
C LEU A 190 54.95 5.27 -62.15
N ASP A 191 55.09 4.36 -63.12
CA ASP A 191 53.97 3.89 -63.94
C ASP A 191 53.00 3.01 -63.13
N LYS A 192 53.50 2.18 -62.22
CA LYS A 192 52.66 1.44 -61.25
C LYS A 192 51.89 2.39 -60.32
N LEU A 193 52.54 3.42 -59.78
CA LEU A 193 51.92 4.44 -58.93
C LEU A 193 50.88 5.28 -59.69
N ARG A 194 51.12 5.60 -60.96
CA ARG A 194 50.13 6.27 -61.82
C ARG A 194 48.92 5.39 -62.10
N ALA A 195 49.12 4.09 -62.32
CA ALA A 195 48.03 3.14 -62.50
C ALA A 195 47.19 3.01 -61.22
N SER A 196 47.82 2.89 -60.05
CA SER A 196 47.11 2.86 -58.77
C SER A 196 46.38 4.18 -58.48
N GLN A 197 46.99 5.33 -58.79
CA GLN A 197 46.33 6.63 -58.64
C GLN A 197 45.07 6.74 -59.50
N LYS A 198 45.13 6.28 -60.76
CA LYS A 198 43.95 6.27 -61.65
C LYS A 198 42.86 5.33 -61.14
N SER A 199 43.22 4.15 -60.63
CA SER A 199 42.27 3.20 -60.02
C SER A 199 41.56 3.84 -58.82
N VAL A 200 42.32 4.44 -57.90
CA VAL A 200 41.77 5.11 -56.71
C VAL A 200 40.89 6.31 -57.11
N GLN A 201 41.26 7.06 -58.14
CA GLN A 201 40.44 8.16 -58.65
C GLN A 201 39.09 7.66 -59.22
N GLN A 202 39.10 6.50 -59.89
CA GLN A 202 37.89 5.90 -60.45
C GLN A 202 36.96 5.35 -59.35
N GLU A 203 37.53 4.70 -58.32
CA GLU A 203 36.78 4.27 -57.13
C GLU A 203 36.18 5.47 -56.37
N PHE A 204 36.93 6.57 -56.24
CA PHE A 204 36.44 7.80 -55.62
C PHE A 204 35.26 8.42 -56.38
N SER A 205 35.32 8.45 -57.72
CA SER A 205 34.20 8.92 -58.54
C SER A 205 32.98 8.01 -58.42
N ALA A 206 33.17 6.69 -58.43
CA ALA A 206 32.08 5.72 -58.25
C ALA A 206 31.40 5.87 -56.89
N LEU A 207 32.18 6.05 -55.82
CA LEU A 207 31.67 6.28 -54.47
C LEU A 207 30.93 7.63 -54.36
N GLY A 208 31.43 8.66 -55.03
CA GLY A 208 30.83 10.00 -55.04
C GLY A 208 29.50 10.09 -55.78
N GLU A 209 29.30 9.29 -56.83
CA GLU A 209 28.07 9.29 -57.64
C GLU A 209 26.99 8.35 -57.11
N GLY A 210 27.36 7.27 -56.41
CA GLY A 210 26.43 6.21 -55.96
C GLY A 210 26.18 6.18 -54.46
N ASP A 211 27.10 5.57 -53.71
CA ASP A 211 26.90 5.18 -52.31
C ASP A 211 26.85 6.37 -51.33
N PHE A 212 27.49 7.47 -51.71
CA PHE A 212 27.62 8.63 -50.85
C PHE A 212 26.32 9.46 -50.73
N PRO A 213 25.62 9.81 -51.83
CA PRO A 213 24.29 10.41 -51.76
C PRO A 213 23.25 9.55 -51.04
N THR A 214 23.26 8.22 -51.23
CA THR A 214 22.31 7.31 -50.60
C THR A 214 22.50 7.27 -49.09
N LEU A 215 23.74 7.18 -48.61
CA LEU A 215 24.06 7.18 -47.19
C LEU A 215 23.70 8.52 -46.51
N ILE A 216 23.89 9.66 -47.20
CA ILE A 216 23.46 10.97 -46.69
C ILE A 216 21.93 11.04 -46.56
N GLN A 217 21.20 10.47 -47.52
CA GLN A 217 19.74 10.41 -47.48
C GLN A 217 19.24 9.53 -46.32
N GLU A 218 19.86 8.39 -46.05
CA GLU A 218 19.56 7.56 -44.88
C GLU A 218 19.89 8.30 -43.56
N CYS A 219 21.03 9.00 -43.51
CA CYS A 219 21.41 9.81 -42.35
C CYS A 219 20.39 10.93 -42.09
N ARG A 220 19.85 11.55 -43.15
CA ARG A 220 18.79 12.56 -43.04
C ARG A 220 17.56 11.97 -42.36
N GLU A 221 17.09 10.81 -42.81
CA GLU A 221 15.91 10.14 -42.26
C GLU A 221 16.12 9.78 -40.78
N ALA A 222 17.29 9.25 -40.43
CA ALA A 222 17.64 8.97 -39.04
C ALA A 222 17.67 10.22 -38.14
N LYS A 223 18.12 11.37 -38.67
CA LYS A 223 18.13 12.65 -37.92
C LYS A 223 16.72 13.20 -37.71
N VAL A 224 15.84 13.06 -38.68
CA VAL A 224 14.42 13.46 -38.56
C VAL A 224 13.72 12.70 -37.44
N ILE A 225 13.92 11.38 -37.40
CA ILE A 225 13.37 10.53 -36.34
C ILE A 225 13.86 11.00 -34.97
N ARG A 226 15.13 11.38 -34.84
CA ARG A 226 15.66 11.91 -33.57
C ARG A 226 15.03 13.23 -33.14
N VAL A 227 14.82 14.16 -34.07
CA VAL A 227 14.16 15.45 -33.78
C VAL A 227 12.73 15.21 -33.30
N LEU A 228 11.97 14.38 -34.02
CA LEU A 228 10.60 14.02 -33.64
C LEU A 228 10.55 13.30 -32.29
N THR A 229 11.47 12.35 -32.05
CA THR A 229 11.56 11.66 -30.77
C THR A 229 11.83 12.63 -29.61
N GLY A 230 12.68 13.64 -29.84
CA GLY A 230 12.92 14.70 -28.86
C GLY A 230 11.67 15.51 -28.53
N ASP A 231 10.91 15.94 -29.55
CA ASP A 231 9.64 16.67 -29.39
C ASP A 231 8.60 15.84 -28.62
N TYR A 232 8.39 14.58 -29.03
CA TYR A 232 7.46 13.69 -28.33
C TYR A 232 7.87 13.40 -26.90
N ASN A 233 9.17 13.22 -26.63
CA ASN A 233 9.65 13.02 -25.26
C ASN A 233 9.40 14.26 -24.39
N LEU A 234 9.55 15.46 -24.94
CA LEU A 234 9.24 16.71 -24.23
C LEU A 234 7.72 16.82 -23.94
N LYS A 235 6.89 16.48 -24.92
CA LYS A 235 5.42 16.42 -24.78
C LYS A 235 4.99 15.41 -23.72
N LEU A 236 5.57 14.21 -23.73
CA LEU A 236 5.33 13.18 -22.72
C LEU A 236 5.75 13.63 -21.33
N ALA A 237 6.95 14.20 -21.17
CA ALA A 237 7.42 14.70 -19.88
C ALA A 237 6.50 15.79 -19.30
N ARG A 238 5.98 16.67 -20.16
CA ARG A 238 4.99 17.69 -19.77
C ARG A 238 3.66 17.06 -19.34
N GLN A 239 3.19 16.06 -20.08
CA GLN A 239 1.97 15.34 -19.74
C GLN A 239 2.11 14.57 -18.41
N ASP A 240 3.24 13.91 -18.19
CA ASP A 240 3.54 13.19 -16.95
C ASP A 240 3.57 14.17 -15.76
N TYR A 241 4.14 15.36 -15.95
CA TYR A 241 4.13 16.42 -14.93
C TYR A 241 2.69 16.84 -14.55
N PHE A 242 1.83 17.09 -15.54
CA PHE A 242 0.43 17.45 -15.27
C PHE A 242 -0.35 16.31 -14.64
N THR A 243 -0.17 15.09 -15.13
CA THR A 243 -0.86 13.90 -14.60
C THR A 243 -0.47 13.68 -13.14
N ALA A 244 0.83 13.73 -12.82
CA ALA A 244 1.30 13.59 -11.44
C ALA A 244 0.78 14.70 -10.51
N ASN A 245 0.65 15.93 -11.00
CA ASN A 245 0.09 17.03 -10.21
C ASN A 245 -1.44 16.95 -10.09
N GLN A 246 -2.14 16.47 -11.11
CA GLN A 246 -3.58 16.17 -11.05
C GLN A 246 -3.84 15.08 -10.01
N ASP A 247 -3.06 14.00 -10.00
CA ASP A 247 -3.18 12.93 -9.01
C ASP A 247 -3.02 13.43 -7.57
N LYS A 248 -2.08 14.36 -7.34
CA LYS A 248 -1.92 15.01 -6.03
C LYS A 248 -3.17 15.78 -5.64
N VAL A 249 -3.72 16.61 -6.53
CA VAL A 249 -4.95 17.39 -6.26
C VAL A 249 -6.14 16.47 -6.02
N ILE A 250 -6.32 15.45 -6.86
CA ILE A 250 -7.38 14.45 -6.72
C ILE A 250 -7.27 13.74 -5.37
N THR A 251 -6.07 13.33 -4.97
CA THR A 251 -5.84 12.69 -3.67
C THR A 251 -6.26 13.61 -2.51
N GLN A 252 -5.88 14.89 -2.55
CA GLN A 252 -6.27 15.86 -1.53
C GLN A 252 -7.79 16.11 -1.51
N LEU A 253 -8.46 16.12 -2.66
CA LEU A 253 -9.91 16.25 -2.77
C LEU A 253 -10.65 15.01 -2.25
N ILE A 254 -10.15 13.80 -2.54
CA ILE A 254 -10.71 12.54 -2.01
C ILE A 254 -10.61 12.52 -0.48
N VAL A 255 -9.46 12.91 0.07
CA VAL A 255 -9.27 13.00 1.51
C VAL A 255 -10.25 14.01 2.11
N GLN A 256 -10.40 15.20 1.51
CA GLN A 256 -11.36 16.20 1.95
C GLN A 256 -12.81 15.66 1.95
N ARG A 257 -13.21 15.01 0.84
CA ARG A 257 -14.52 14.39 0.69
C ARG A 257 -14.77 13.34 1.77
N SER A 258 -13.79 12.47 2.03
CA SER A 258 -13.91 11.41 3.04
C SER A 258 -14.13 11.95 4.45
N ARG A 259 -13.49 13.07 4.81
CA ARG A 259 -13.67 13.73 6.11
C ARG A 259 -15.08 14.28 6.26
N ASN A 260 -15.59 14.95 5.23
CA ASN A 260 -16.95 15.48 5.23
C ASN A 260 -18.00 14.36 5.30
N GLU A 261 -17.82 13.29 4.53
CA GLU A 261 -18.70 12.12 4.60
C GLU A 261 -18.70 11.45 5.97
N PHE A 262 -17.53 11.34 6.62
CA PHE A 262 -17.43 10.81 7.97
C PHE A 262 -18.23 11.64 8.98
N VAL A 263 -18.11 12.97 8.93
CA VAL A 263 -18.84 13.89 9.83
C VAL A 263 -20.36 13.75 9.61
N THR A 264 -20.81 13.73 8.36
CA THR A 264 -22.23 13.53 8.02
C THR A 264 -22.75 12.20 8.55
N MET A 265 -22.02 11.10 8.30
CA MET A 265 -22.42 9.77 8.75
C MET A 265 -22.48 9.66 10.27
N ALA A 266 -21.52 10.27 10.98
CA ALA A 266 -21.53 10.31 12.45
C ALA A 266 -22.78 11.02 12.99
N LEU A 267 -23.15 12.16 12.40
CA LEU A 267 -24.36 12.90 12.78
C LEU A 267 -25.64 12.12 12.47
N GLU A 268 -25.70 11.43 11.32
CA GLU A 268 -26.85 10.59 10.97
C GLU A 268 -27.04 9.41 11.91
N LEU A 269 -25.95 8.75 12.31
CA LEU A 269 -25.99 7.65 13.26
C LEU A 269 -26.47 8.12 14.63
N GLU A 270 -25.95 9.25 15.11
CA GLU A 270 -26.40 9.85 16.37
C GLU A 270 -27.90 10.19 16.31
N LEU A 271 -28.37 10.77 15.20
CA LEU A 271 -29.78 11.10 15.01
C LEU A 271 -30.68 9.86 15.05
N ARG A 272 -30.24 8.73 14.46
CA ARG A 272 -30.99 7.46 14.53
C ARG A 272 -31.08 6.98 15.98
N GLN A 273 -29.98 7.01 16.70
CA GLN A 273 -29.95 6.62 18.12
C GLN A 273 -30.89 7.49 18.97
N HIS A 274 -30.90 8.81 18.76
CA HIS A 274 -31.83 9.71 19.45
C HIS A 274 -33.29 9.38 19.16
N ARG A 275 -33.63 9.03 17.91
CA ARG A 275 -34.99 8.62 17.54
C ARG A 275 -35.41 7.33 18.23
N GLU A 276 -34.52 6.34 18.29
CA GLU A 276 -34.76 5.08 19.00
C GLU A 276 -35.00 5.31 20.50
N ILE A 277 -34.13 6.10 21.15
CA ILE A 277 -34.29 6.48 22.55
C ILE A 277 -35.62 7.19 22.77
N HIS A 278 -35.97 8.14 21.90
CA HIS A 278 -37.26 8.83 21.97
C HIS A 278 -38.45 7.87 21.84
N HIS A 279 -38.40 6.91 20.90
CA HIS A 279 -39.45 5.90 20.75
C HIS A 279 -39.59 5.03 22.00
N LEU A 280 -38.47 4.59 22.59
CA LEU A 280 -38.48 3.81 23.83
C LEU A 280 -39.06 4.61 25.00
N LEU A 281 -38.65 5.87 25.15
CA LEU A 281 -39.11 6.74 26.22
C LEU A 281 -40.62 7.02 26.10
N THR A 282 -41.11 7.26 24.88
CA THR A 282 -42.54 7.43 24.61
C THR A 282 -43.32 6.15 24.91
N SER A 283 -42.78 4.98 24.58
CA SER A 283 -43.39 3.69 24.94
C SER A 283 -43.47 3.52 26.46
N LEU A 284 -42.39 3.79 27.19
CA LEU A 284 -42.39 3.73 28.66
C LEU A 284 -43.39 4.71 29.28
N PHE A 285 -43.46 5.94 28.74
CA PHE A 285 -44.41 6.94 29.20
C PHE A 285 -45.86 6.44 29.04
N SER A 286 -46.22 5.91 27.87
CA SER A 286 -47.56 5.34 27.65
C SER A 286 -47.87 4.14 28.55
N GLN A 287 -46.89 3.26 28.82
CA GLN A 287 -47.06 2.16 29.76
C GLN A 287 -47.29 2.67 31.19
N LEU A 288 -46.49 3.62 31.66
CA LEU A 288 -46.65 4.23 32.98
C LEU A 288 -48.02 4.90 33.12
N GLN A 289 -48.48 5.61 32.09
CA GLN A 289 -49.79 6.23 32.10
C GLN A 289 -50.93 5.19 32.12
N ASN A 290 -50.78 4.09 31.40
CA ASN A 290 -51.73 2.96 31.48
C ASN A 290 -51.74 2.33 32.88
N HIS A 291 -50.58 2.16 33.51
CA HIS A 291 -50.52 1.64 34.88
C HIS A 291 -51.15 2.60 35.90
N LEU A 292 -50.93 3.91 35.74
CA LEU A 292 -51.51 4.93 36.60
C LEU A 292 -53.05 4.91 36.49
N THR A 293 -53.60 4.89 35.28
CA THR A 293 -55.06 4.80 35.07
C THR A 293 -55.66 3.50 35.61
N GLN A 294 -54.98 2.36 35.46
CA GLN A 294 -55.40 1.09 36.08
C GLN A 294 -55.36 1.15 37.61
N PHE A 295 -54.35 1.80 38.17
CA PHE A 295 -54.22 1.98 39.61
C PHE A 295 -55.34 2.87 40.16
N GLU A 296 -55.64 3.99 39.50
CA GLU A 296 -56.77 4.86 39.85
C GLU A 296 -58.11 4.11 39.80
N ALA A 297 -58.33 3.30 38.75
CA ALA A 297 -59.53 2.48 38.64
C ALA A 297 -59.65 1.47 39.80
N ARG A 298 -58.55 0.80 40.16
CA ARG A 298 -58.51 -0.12 41.32
C ARG A 298 -58.76 0.59 42.63
N LEU A 299 -58.18 1.78 42.82
CA LEU A 299 -58.39 2.59 44.01
C LEU A 299 -59.87 2.98 44.14
N HIS A 300 -60.52 3.28 43.03
CA HIS A 300 -61.95 3.59 43.02
C HIS A 300 -62.81 2.38 43.43
N VAL A 301 -62.51 1.19 42.91
CA VAL A 301 -63.18 -0.07 43.32
C VAL A 301 -62.92 -0.39 44.80
N MET A 302 -61.71 -0.17 45.30
CA MET A 302 -61.39 -0.42 46.71
C MET A 302 -62.02 0.61 47.68
N ALA A 303 -62.40 1.78 47.18
CA ALA A 303 -63.14 2.77 47.94
C ALA A 303 -64.64 2.42 48.10
N ASP A 304 -65.12 1.35 47.46
CA ASP A 304 -66.50 0.90 47.61
C ASP A 304 -66.77 0.38 49.04
N THR A 305 -67.76 1.01 49.68
CA THR A 305 -68.13 0.77 51.09
C THR A 305 -68.65 -0.66 51.33
N SER A 306 -69.04 -1.38 50.27
CA SER A 306 -69.51 -2.78 50.30
C SER A 306 -68.42 -3.81 50.58
N LEU A 307 -67.14 -3.44 50.44
CA LEU A 307 -65.97 -4.29 50.72
C LEU A 307 -65.48 -4.22 52.18
N THR A 308 -66.21 -3.50 53.04
CA THR A 308 -65.88 -3.44 54.48
C THR A 308 -66.17 -4.76 55.18
N PRO A 309 -65.29 -5.25 56.09
CA PRO A 309 -65.45 -6.56 56.70
C PRO A 309 -66.76 -6.63 57.50
N ALA A 310 -67.51 -7.70 57.30
CA ALA A 310 -68.76 -7.96 58.01
C ALA A 310 -68.52 -8.01 59.53
N ARG A 311 -69.40 -7.36 60.28
CA ARG A 311 -69.27 -7.08 61.73
C ARG A 311 -69.20 -8.34 62.63
N HIS A 312 -69.47 -9.54 62.10
CA HIS A 312 -69.49 -10.80 62.85
C HIS A 312 -68.88 -11.97 62.05
N LYS A 313 -68.07 -12.79 62.72
CA LYS A 313 -67.46 -14.01 62.18
C LYS A 313 -68.54 -15.12 62.11
N ARG A 314 -68.87 -15.59 60.90
CA ARG A 314 -69.79 -16.72 60.68
C ARG A 314 -68.99 -18.01 60.53
N GLU A 315 -69.43 -19.10 61.16
CA GLU A 315 -68.73 -20.40 61.11
C GLU A 315 -69.25 -21.31 59.98
N THR A 316 -70.51 -21.19 59.60
CA THR A 316 -71.15 -21.99 58.54
C THR A 316 -71.46 -21.15 57.30
N ILE A 317 -71.29 -21.76 56.13
CA ILE A 317 -71.60 -21.15 54.83
C ILE A 317 -73.13 -21.12 54.64
N ASP A 318 -73.68 -19.96 54.33
CA ASP A 318 -75.12 -19.80 54.02
C ASP A 318 -75.44 -20.49 52.69
N SER A 319 -76.53 -21.26 52.62
CA SER A 319 -76.95 -21.96 51.40
C SER A 319 -77.31 -21.01 50.25
N ARG A 320 -77.57 -19.74 50.53
CA ARG A 320 -77.78 -18.68 49.53
C ARG A 320 -76.47 -18.23 48.88
N ASP A 321 -75.33 -18.42 49.53
CA ASP A 321 -74.01 -18.09 49.00
C ASP A 321 -73.52 -19.21 48.06
N LYS A 322 -74.10 -19.21 46.86
CA LYS A 322 -73.76 -20.17 45.79
C LYS A 322 -72.28 -20.09 45.37
N SER A 323 -71.62 -18.95 45.60
CA SER A 323 -70.19 -18.74 45.29
C SER A 323 -69.30 -19.56 46.21
N THR A 324 -69.44 -19.41 47.53
CA THR A 324 -68.61 -20.13 48.49
C THR A 324 -68.95 -21.62 48.54
N ALA A 325 -70.22 -21.99 48.31
CA ALA A 325 -70.61 -23.39 48.11
C ALA A 325 -69.93 -24.02 46.87
N ARG A 326 -69.84 -23.30 45.75
CA ARG A 326 -69.12 -23.80 44.56
C ARG A 326 -67.62 -23.90 44.79
N LEU A 327 -67.01 -22.92 45.47
CA LEU A 327 -65.60 -22.97 45.83
C LEU A 327 -65.29 -24.18 46.73
N TYR A 328 -66.17 -24.48 47.68
CA TYR A 328 -66.04 -25.69 48.49
C TYR A 328 -66.01 -26.95 47.63
N HIS A 329 -66.94 -27.09 46.68
CA HIS A 329 -66.97 -28.24 45.78
C HIS A 329 -65.80 -28.31 44.80
N MET A 330 -65.22 -27.19 44.40
CA MET A 330 -64.02 -27.16 43.56
C MET A 330 -62.74 -27.52 44.32
N LEU A 331 -62.72 -27.29 45.64
CA LEU A 331 -61.58 -27.59 46.51
C LEU A 331 -61.66 -28.98 47.14
N ASP A 332 -62.85 -29.58 47.16
CA ASP A 332 -63.09 -30.92 47.69
C ASP A 332 -62.96 -31.98 46.59
N ASP A 333 -61.72 -32.34 46.26
CA ASP A 333 -61.40 -33.47 45.36
C ASP A 333 -61.75 -34.85 45.96
N SER A 334 -62.19 -34.90 47.23
CA SER A 334 -62.30 -36.14 48.01
C SER A 334 -63.67 -36.81 47.97
N VAL A 335 -64.66 -36.24 47.27
CA VAL A 335 -66.06 -36.68 47.29
C VAL A 335 -66.26 -38.11 46.76
N GLU A 336 -65.29 -38.71 46.06
CA GLU A 336 -65.39 -40.11 45.63
C GLU A 336 -64.64 -41.14 46.51
N ALA A 337 -63.82 -40.72 47.48
CA ALA A 337 -62.93 -41.64 48.22
C ALA A 337 -63.35 -41.97 49.67
N ALA A 338 -64.23 -41.19 50.31
CA ALA A 338 -64.69 -41.49 51.67
C ALA A 338 -66.16 -41.13 51.86
N GLY A 339 -67.02 -42.14 52.04
CA GLY A 339 -68.48 -42.03 52.11
C GLY A 339 -69.01 -41.31 53.36
N GLY A 340 -68.94 -39.99 53.39
CA GLY A 340 -69.61 -39.15 54.40
C GLY A 340 -69.81 -37.72 53.93
N ARG A 341 -70.96 -37.41 53.30
CA ARG A 341 -71.33 -36.01 52.98
C ARG A 341 -71.66 -35.26 54.28
N GLN A 342 -70.91 -34.21 54.62
CA GLN A 342 -71.25 -33.33 55.74
C GLN A 342 -72.57 -32.58 55.46
N LEU A 343 -73.48 -32.53 56.43
CA LEU A 343 -74.81 -31.90 56.33
C LEU A 343 -74.76 -30.36 56.24
N PHE A 344 -73.67 -29.73 56.72
CA PHE A 344 -73.45 -28.28 56.65
C PHE A 344 -72.04 -27.97 56.16
N LEU A 345 -71.94 -27.04 55.21
CA LEU A 345 -70.68 -26.51 54.68
C LEU A 345 -70.08 -25.54 55.72
N THR A 346 -68.86 -25.80 56.18
CA THR A 346 -68.21 -25.00 57.22
C THR A 346 -67.08 -24.16 56.62
N TYR A 347 -66.89 -22.91 57.08
CA TYR A 347 -65.77 -22.09 56.61
C TYR A 347 -64.42 -22.68 57.02
N ASN A 348 -64.33 -23.41 58.15
CA ASN A 348 -63.10 -24.07 58.59
C ASN A 348 -62.67 -25.19 57.63
N SER A 349 -63.59 -26.04 57.16
CA SER A 349 -63.23 -27.10 56.20
C SER A 349 -62.87 -26.53 54.83
N LEU A 350 -63.49 -25.42 54.43
CA LEU A 350 -63.06 -24.67 53.24
C LEU A 350 -61.63 -24.13 53.39
N VAL A 351 -61.30 -23.57 54.57
CA VAL A 351 -59.96 -23.05 54.87
C VAL A 351 -58.92 -24.16 54.94
N GLU A 352 -59.26 -25.31 55.52
CA GLU A 352 -58.39 -26.50 55.54
C GLU A 352 -58.12 -27.03 54.12
N ASN A 353 -59.15 -27.18 53.29
CA ASN A 353 -59.00 -27.62 51.90
C ASN A 353 -58.22 -26.59 51.07
N ALA A 354 -58.45 -25.30 51.26
CA ALA A 354 -57.66 -24.24 50.65
C ALA A 354 -56.20 -24.27 51.14
N GLY A 355 -55.96 -24.57 52.41
CA GLY A 355 -54.62 -24.75 52.98
C GLY A 355 -53.90 -25.97 52.39
N GLN A 356 -54.61 -27.09 52.20
CA GLN A 356 -54.08 -28.27 51.51
C GLN A 356 -53.75 -27.97 50.05
N LEU A 357 -54.61 -27.24 49.33
CA LEU A 357 -54.33 -26.81 47.96
C LEU A 357 -53.13 -25.86 47.92
N GLN A 358 -53.04 -24.90 48.84
CA GLN A 358 -51.91 -24.00 48.94
C GLN A 358 -50.61 -24.78 49.18
N GLN A 359 -50.64 -25.79 50.05
CA GLN A 359 -49.49 -26.66 50.29
C GLN A 359 -49.11 -27.45 49.03
N ARG A 360 -50.08 -28.05 48.33
CA ARG A 360 -49.85 -28.75 47.05
C ARG A 360 -49.29 -27.81 45.98
N HIS A 361 -49.83 -26.60 45.87
CA HIS A 361 -49.35 -25.58 44.95
C HIS A 361 -47.91 -25.17 45.29
N SER A 362 -47.59 -24.91 46.57
CA SER A 362 -46.22 -24.61 47.00
C SER A 362 -45.26 -25.77 46.76
N GLN A 363 -45.70 -27.02 46.91
CA GLN A 363 -44.89 -28.20 46.58
C GLN A 363 -44.63 -28.31 45.07
N LEU A 364 -45.66 -28.16 44.24
CA LEU A 364 -45.53 -28.15 42.77
C LEU A 364 -44.66 -26.99 42.30
N HIS A 365 -44.84 -25.80 42.87
CA HIS A 365 -44.05 -24.62 42.54
C HIS A 365 -42.56 -24.84 42.85
N ARG A 366 -42.24 -25.36 44.05
CA ARG A 366 -40.86 -25.72 44.40
C ARG A 366 -40.29 -26.79 43.47
N SER A 367 -41.10 -27.80 43.11
CA SER A 367 -40.68 -28.82 42.16
C SER A 367 -40.43 -28.23 40.77
N LEU A 368 -41.23 -27.26 40.33
CA LEU A 368 -41.08 -26.57 39.06
C LEU A 368 -39.87 -25.62 39.04
N GLU A 369 -39.62 -24.89 40.14
CA GLU A 369 -38.41 -24.08 40.30
C GLU A 369 -37.16 -24.96 40.31
N PHE A 370 -37.21 -26.12 40.97
CA PHE A 370 -36.13 -27.09 40.96
C PHE A 370 -35.87 -27.65 39.55
N THR A 371 -36.90 -28.04 38.79
CA THR A 371 -36.71 -28.53 37.42
C THR A 371 -36.30 -27.42 36.45
N SER A 372 -36.81 -26.19 36.63
CA SER A 372 -36.43 -25.04 35.84
C SER A 372 -34.97 -24.63 36.08
N SER A 373 -34.51 -24.61 37.33
CA SER A 373 -33.10 -24.36 37.65
C SER A 373 -32.20 -25.47 37.11
N ALA A 374 -32.56 -26.74 37.28
CA ALA A 374 -31.82 -27.84 36.67
C ALA A 374 -31.76 -27.72 35.13
N SER A 375 -32.86 -27.35 34.47
CA SER A 375 -32.84 -27.10 33.02
C SER A 375 -31.95 -25.92 32.63
N MET A 376 -31.91 -24.85 33.43
CA MET A 376 -31.02 -23.71 33.19
C MET A 376 -29.56 -24.10 33.36
N ASP A 377 -29.22 -24.92 34.36
CA ASP A 377 -27.86 -25.44 34.54
C ASP A 377 -27.41 -26.27 33.33
N HIS A 378 -28.31 -27.10 32.78
CA HIS A 378 -28.05 -27.84 31.54
C HIS A 378 -27.82 -26.91 30.33
N ILE A 379 -28.59 -25.81 30.23
CA ILE A 379 -28.39 -24.79 29.17
C ILE A 379 -27.06 -24.07 29.35
N HIS A 380 -26.69 -23.70 30.58
CA HIS A 380 -25.41 -23.06 30.87
C HIS A 380 -24.22 -23.98 30.57
N MET A 381 -24.33 -25.28 30.87
CA MET A 381 -23.36 -26.29 30.48
C MET A 381 -23.20 -26.38 28.96
N LEU A 382 -24.32 -26.41 28.23
CA LEU A 382 -24.30 -26.42 26.77
C LEU A 382 -23.67 -25.13 26.21
N GLU A 383 -24.06 -23.98 26.74
CA GLU A 383 -23.49 -22.69 26.35
C GLU A 383 -21.98 -22.63 26.61
N ALA A 384 -21.51 -23.12 27.76
CA ALA A 384 -20.09 -23.23 28.06
C ALA A 384 -19.36 -24.11 27.04
N SER A 385 -19.93 -25.27 26.68
CA SER A 385 -19.34 -26.16 25.67
C SER A 385 -19.32 -25.56 24.26
N VAL A 386 -20.34 -24.77 23.90
CA VAL A 386 -20.39 -24.05 22.61
C VAL A 386 -19.36 -22.94 22.59
N ARG A 387 -19.23 -22.16 23.68
CA ARG A 387 -18.18 -21.14 23.81
C ARG A 387 -16.78 -21.75 23.79
N GLU A 388 -16.59 -22.93 24.38
CA GLU A 388 -15.33 -23.68 24.30
C GLU A 388 -15.03 -24.08 22.85
N CYS A 389 -16.02 -24.65 22.13
CA CYS A 389 -15.90 -24.96 20.70
C CYS A 389 -15.59 -23.71 19.87
N GLU A 390 -16.27 -22.60 20.14
CA GLU A 390 -16.05 -21.32 19.48
C GLU A 390 -14.63 -20.81 19.74
N SER A 391 -14.16 -20.88 20.98
CA SER A 391 -12.79 -20.50 21.35
C SER A 391 -11.74 -21.38 20.67
N LEU A 392 -12.01 -22.67 20.45
CA LEU A 392 -11.13 -23.58 19.73
C LEU A 392 -11.13 -23.30 18.21
N LEU A 393 -12.29 -23.01 17.63
CA LEU A 393 -12.45 -22.74 16.21
C LEU A 393 -11.90 -21.37 15.80
N TYR A 394 -12.05 -20.37 16.68
CA TYR A 394 -11.68 -18.98 16.41
C TYR A 394 -10.45 -18.50 17.21
N ALA A 395 -9.79 -19.41 17.93
CA ALA A 395 -8.64 -19.19 18.82
C ALA A 395 -7.93 -17.85 18.60
N GLU A 396 -8.24 -16.89 19.49
CA GLU A 396 -7.58 -15.59 19.65
C GLU A 396 -7.37 -14.76 18.37
N SER A 397 -8.22 -14.93 17.35
CA SER A 397 -8.20 -14.03 16.21
C SER A 397 -8.88 -12.73 16.62
N SER A 398 -8.11 -11.65 16.77
CA SER A 398 -8.55 -10.32 17.23
C SER A 398 -9.53 -9.60 16.29
N THR A 399 -10.25 -10.33 15.43
CA THR A 399 -11.27 -9.79 14.53
C THR A 399 -12.40 -10.81 14.39
N SER A 400 -13.57 -10.44 14.90
CA SER A 400 -14.84 -11.17 14.91
C SER A 400 -15.42 -11.55 13.52
N SER A 401 -14.62 -11.67 12.46
CA SER A 401 -15.11 -11.94 11.10
C SER A 401 -14.07 -12.55 10.14
N GLY A 402 -13.04 -13.24 10.64
CA GLY A 402 -12.10 -13.98 9.79
C GLY A 402 -12.56 -15.42 9.54
N PRO A 403 -12.29 -16.02 8.35
CA PRO A 403 -12.55 -17.44 8.14
C PRO A 403 -11.72 -18.27 9.13
N PRO A 404 -12.29 -19.34 9.71
CA PRO A 404 -11.58 -20.19 10.65
C PRO A 404 -10.33 -20.78 9.97
N PRO A 405 -9.15 -20.75 10.61
CA PRO A 405 -7.97 -21.38 10.05
C PRO A 405 -8.23 -22.89 9.95
N LEU A 406 -8.49 -23.36 8.73
CA LEU A 406 -8.75 -24.78 8.41
C LEU A 406 -7.58 -25.71 8.75
N THR A 407 -6.45 -25.17 9.18
CA THR A 407 -5.24 -25.90 9.53
C THR A 407 -4.95 -25.74 11.02
N PRO A 408 -4.94 -26.82 11.81
CA PRO A 408 -4.56 -26.78 13.22
C PRO A 408 -3.24 -26.04 13.44
N ARG A 409 -3.18 -25.11 14.40
CA ARG A 409 -1.96 -24.32 14.74
C ARG A 409 -0.67 -25.15 14.84
N PRO A 410 -0.66 -26.38 15.39
CA PRO A 410 0.55 -27.22 15.43
C PRO A 410 1.07 -27.58 14.04
N ILE A 411 0.17 -27.80 13.08
CA ILE A 411 0.51 -28.12 11.69
C ILE A 411 1.02 -26.86 11.00
N GLN A 412 0.40 -25.70 11.23
CA GLN A 412 0.87 -24.44 10.67
C GLN A 412 2.29 -24.09 11.17
N GLN A 413 2.55 -24.26 12.47
CA GLN A 413 3.89 -24.08 13.05
C GLN A 413 4.89 -25.09 12.50
N ALA A 414 4.49 -26.36 12.35
CA ALA A 414 5.32 -27.38 11.73
C ALA A 414 5.66 -27.03 10.26
N MET A 415 4.70 -26.51 9.50
CA MET A 415 4.92 -26.10 8.10
C MET A 415 5.85 -24.88 8.00
N ILE A 416 5.74 -23.91 8.91
CA ILE A 416 6.65 -22.75 8.97
C ILE A 416 8.07 -23.23 9.33
N SER A 417 8.21 -24.05 10.37
CA SER A 417 9.49 -24.65 10.77
C SER A 417 10.14 -25.45 9.63
N LEU A 418 9.34 -26.23 8.90
CA LEU A 418 9.84 -27.03 7.78
C LEU A 418 10.27 -26.17 6.60
N ARG A 419 9.59 -25.06 6.32
CA ARG A 419 10.03 -24.06 5.33
C ARG A 419 11.33 -23.39 5.73
N GLU A 420 11.50 -23.03 7.00
CA GLU A 420 12.75 -22.46 7.50
C GLU A 420 13.91 -23.46 7.40
N MET A 421 13.68 -24.74 7.74
CA MET A 421 14.68 -25.79 7.56
C MET A 421 15.07 -25.99 6.09
N LEU A 422 14.09 -25.96 5.18
CA LEU A 422 14.35 -26.05 3.73
C LEU A 422 15.17 -24.85 3.23
N ALA A 423 14.83 -23.62 3.64
CA ALA A 423 15.59 -22.43 3.27
C ALA A 423 17.04 -22.48 3.79
N ARG A 424 17.25 -22.97 5.01
CA ARG A 424 18.60 -23.18 5.56
C ARG A 424 19.38 -24.24 4.78
N LEU A 425 18.73 -25.34 4.40
CA LEU A 425 19.36 -26.38 3.58
C LEU A 425 19.75 -25.85 2.21
N GLU A 426 18.87 -25.10 1.55
CA GLU A 426 19.14 -24.46 0.26
C GLU A 426 20.35 -23.52 0.36
N GLN A 427 20.40 -22.68 1.39
CA GLN A 427 21.54 -21.79 1.63
C GLN A 427 22.85 -22.58 1.84
N ASN A 428 22.81 -23.65 2.64
CA ASN A 428 23.98 -24.51 2.87
C ASN A 428 24.47 -25.18 1.57
N ILE A 429 23.56 -25.61 0.70
CA ILE A 429 23.90 -26.19 -0.61
C ILE A 429 24.56 -25.12 -1.48
N LEU A 430 24.00 -23.91 -1.55
CA LEU A 430 24.59 -22.82 -2.32
C LEU A 430 26.00 -22.47 -1.85
N ASP A 431 26.24 -22.45 -0.55
CA ASP A 431 27.56 -22.15 0.00
C ASP A 431 28.57 -23.27 -0.27
N LEU A 432 28.15 -24.54 -0.19
CA LEU A 432 28.97 -25.68 -0.63
C LEU A 432 29.32 -25.61 -2.12
N VAL A 433 28.38 -25.23 -2.98
CA VAL A 433 28.62 -25.06 -4.42
C VAL A 433 29.64 -23.95 -4.66
N LYS A 434 29.51 -22.81 -3.98
CA LYS A 434 30.50 -21.70 -4.05
C LYS A 434 31.89 -22.18 -3.60
N ASP A 435 31.97 -22.94 -2.52
CA ASP A 435 33.24 -23.50 -2.03
C ASP A 435 33.86 -24.48 -3.03
N ILE A 436 33.05 -25.34 -3.65
CA ILE A 436 33.52 -26.26 -4.71
C ILE A 436 34.04 -25.48 -5.91
N ASP A 437 33.31 -24.44 -6.35
CA ASP A 437 33.74 -23.59 -7.46
C ASP A 437 35.00 -22.79 -7.13
N HIS A 438 35.14 -22.33 -5.88
CA HIS A 438 36.36 -21.70 -5.40
C HIS A 438 37.54 -22.68 -5.44
N LYS A 439 37.40 -23.89 -4.87
CA LYS A 439 38.42 -24.95 -4.93
C LYS A 439 38.76 -25.35 -6.37
N LYS A 440 37.76 -25.38 -7.26
CA LYS A 440 37.95 -25.64 -8.69
C LYS A 440 38.74 -24.53 -9.38
N LYS A 441 38.50 -23.26 -9.03
CA LYS A 441 39.29 -22.11 -9.52
C LYS A 441 40.74 -22.17 -9.02
N VAL A 442 40.95 -22.47 -7.73
CA VAL A 442 42.30 -22.64 -7.15
C VAL A 442 43.05 -23.76 -7.85
N LEU A 443 42.40 -24.91 -8.09
CA LEU A 443 43.00 -26.01 -8.85
C LEU A 443 43.38 -25.63 -10.28
N LYS A 444 42.58 -24.79 -10.95
CA LYS A 444 42.92 -24.29 -12.29
C LYS A 444 44.10 -23.31 -12.29
N ALA A 445 44.27 -22.53 -11.21
CA ALA A 445 45.32 -21.55 -11.09
C ALA A 445 46.69 -22.18 -10.78
N ASP A 446 46.73 -23.25 -9.99
CA ASP A 446 47.96 -23.92 -9.60
C ASP A 446 48.12 -25.31 -10.28
N PRO A 447 49.07 -25.46 -11.24
CA PRO A 447 49.31 -26.73 -11.91
C PRO A 447 49.89 -27.81 -10.98
N LEU A 448 50.48 -27.42 -9.84
CA LEU A 448 51.08 -28.33 -8.86
C LEU A 448 49.98 -29.02 -8.03
N LEU A 449 49.01 -28.26 -7.52
CA LEU A 449 47.80 -28.77 -6.87
C LEU A 449 46.95 -29.67 -7.79
N THR A 450 46.92 -29.39 -9.10
CA THR A 450 46.28 -30.29 -10.08
C THR A 450 47.01 -31.62 -10.24
N ARG A 451 48.36 -31.62 -10.20
CA ARG A 451 49.14 -32.86 -10.21
C ARG A 451 48.95 -33.65 -8.91
N GLU A 452 48.95 -32.99 -7.76
CA GLU A 452 48.70 -33.61 -6.47
C GLU A 452 47.31 -34.27 -6.42
N ARG A 453 46.26 -33.57 -6.87
CA ARG A 453 44.91 -34.15 -6.98
C ARG A 453 44.87 -35.35 -7.91
N LYS A 454 45.60 -35.33 -9.03
CA LYS A 454 45.71 -36.48 -9.94
C LYS A 454 46.42 -37.66 -9.29
N LEU A 455 47.52 -37.43 -8.57
CA LEU A 455 48.23 -38.45 -7.80
C LEU A 455 47.32 -39.05 -6.71
N PHE A 456 46.58 -38.20 -5.98
CA PHE A 456 45.58 -38.64 -5.01
C PHE A 456 44.50 -39.51 -5.67
N THR A 457 43.98 -39.13 -6.84
CA THR A 457 43.03 -39.98 -7.57
C THR A 457 43.65 -41.29 -8.09
N TYR A 458 44.91 -41.28 -8.51
CA TYR A 458 45.61 -42.49 -8.94
C TYR A 458 45.90 -43.43 -7.77
N PHE A 459 46.16 -42.90 -6.57
CA PHE A 459 46.32 -43.68 -5.36
C PHE A 459 45.09 -44.56 -5.08
N PHE A 460 43.88 -44.02 -5.24
CA PHE A 460 42.65 -44.79 -5.00
C PHE A 460 42.16 -45.59 -6.21
N ASN A 461 42.34 -45.09 -7.43
CA ASN A 461 41.72 -45.68 -8.62
C ASN A 461 42.68 -46.47 -9.52
N ASN A 462 44.00 -46.31 -9.40
CA ASN A 462 44.97 -46.98 -10.27
C ASN A 462 46.42 -46.92 -9.73
N PRO A 463 46.82 -47.84 -8.83
CA PRO A 463 48.16 -47.82 -8.22
C PRO A 463 49.30 -48.06 -9.22
N ALA A 464 49.05 -48.74 -10.34
CA ALA A 464 50.06 -48.97 -11.38
C ALA A 464 50.48 -47.66 -12.10
N LYS A 465 49.53 -46.75 -12.35
CA LYS A 465 49.82 -45.44 -12.96
C LYS A 465 50.51 -44.49 -11.99
N LEU A 466 50.26 -44.64 -10.68
CA LEU A 466 50.99 -43.93 -9.65
C LEU A 466 52.46 -44.33 -9.66
N HIS A 467 52.76 -45.64 -9.71
CA HIS A 467 54.15 -46.11 -9.79
C HIS A 467 54.87 -45.60 -11.03
N GLN A 468 54.23 -45.62 -12.20
CA GLN A 468 54.81 -45.10 -13.45
C GLN A 468 55.13 -43.60 -13.38
N THR A 469 54.21 -42.78 -12.86
CA THR A 469 54.42 -41.33 -12.71
C THR A 469 55.49 -41.00 -11.66
N PHE A 470 55.62 -41.83 -10.61
CA PHE A 470 56.69 -41.71 -9.62
C PHE A 470 58.06 -42.08 -10.20
N GLU A 471 58.15 -43.12 -11.04
CA GLU A 471 59.38 -43.47 -11.78
C GLU A 471 59.77 -42.38 -12.80
N GLU A 472 58.82 -41.77 -13.50
CA GLU A 472 59.07 -40.64 -14.41
C GLU A 472 59.59 -39.39 -13.66
N ILE A 473 59.08 -39.11 -12.47
CA ILE A 473 59.56 -37.99 -11.64
C ILE A 473 60.95 -38.32 -11.05
N SER A 474 61.15 -39.54 -10.57
CA SER A 474 62.42 -40.02 -10.02
C SER A 474 63.53 -39.99 -11.07
N SER A 475 63.25 -40.46 -12.29
CA SER A 475 64.18 -40.40 -13.42
C SER A 475 64.50 -38.96 -13.84
N ARG A 476 63.52 -38.04 -13.85
CA ARG A 476 63.77 -36.61 -14.10
C ARG A 476 64.64 -35.96 -13.02
N LEU A 477 64.42 -36.28 -11.74
CA LEU A 477 65.25 -35.78 -10.63
C LEU A 477 66.67 -36.32 -10.68
N GLN A 478 66.85 -37.60 -11.04
CA GLN A 478 68.17 -38.18 -11.26
C GLN A 478 68.89 -37.55 -12.46
N ALA A 479 68.15 -37.18 -13.52
CA ALA A 479 68.71 -36.47 -14.67
C ALA A 479 69.14 -35.04 -14.33
N THR A 480 68.37 -34.29 -13.54
CA THR A 480 68.77 -32.95 -13.09
C THR A 480 69.92 -32.98 -12.09
N ALA A 481 69.94 -33.96 -11.16
CA ALA A 481 71.05 -34.15 -10.22
C ALA A 481 72.36 -34.62 -10.90
N ARG A 482 72.28 -35.19 -12.11
CA ARG A 482 73.45 -35.48 -12.95
C ARG A 482 73.93 -34.26 -13.73
N MET A 483 73.05 -33.32 -14.09
CA MET A 483 73.45 -32.08 -14.75
C MET A 483 74.04 -31.03 -13.80
N GLU A 484 73.75 -31.08 -12.50
CA GLU A 484 74.42 -30.23 -11.48
C GLU A 484 75.79 -30.76 -11.03
N LYS A 485 76.17 -31.98 -11.45
CA LYS A 485 77.46 -32.62 -11.14
C LYS A 485 78.45 -32.66 -12.31
N SER A 486 78.09 -32.07 -13.45
CA SER A 486 78.99 -31.76 -14.57
C SER A 486 79.18 -30.26 -14.66
#